data_AF-F2UXD3-F1
#
_entry.id   AF-F2UXD3-F1
#
_cell.length_a   1.000
_cell.length_b   1.000
_cell.length_c   1.000
_cell.angle_alpha   90.00
_cell.angle_beta   90.00
_cell.angle_gamma   90.00
#
_symmetry.space_group_name_H-M   'P 1'
#
loop_
_entity.id
_entity.type
_entity.pdbx_description
1 polymer ?
#
loop_
_entity_poly.entity_id
_entity_poly.type
_entity_poly.pdbx_seq_one_letter_code
_entity_poly.pdbx_strand_id
1 'polypeptide(L)'
;EREENDSRARASLGSRLARLNSQVESVTSYITTYRGAVGPSARTALSEAARHATAATTVQTTDPVAALAEVAAAEPLVAQAQALAEADVRGSSSSWSPNSGERYSYSRDYGRSGGGLDLGSLLLGGLLLGGGHNYGGWSSHHHDSDWGGGGGFFSGGGDFSGGGGGFFDGGGDF
;
A
#
# COMPACT_ATOMS: atom_id res chain seq x y z
N GLU A 1 20.37 19.74 -24.75
CA GLU A 1 19.16 19.45 -23.93
C GLU A 1 18.83 17.96 -23.82
N ARG A 2 18.46 17.26 -24.91
CA ARG A 2 18.14 15.82 -24.84
C ARG A 2 19.28 14.98 -24.24
N GLU A 3 20.51 15.22 -24.69
CA GLU A 3 21.70 14.50 -24.23
C GLU A 3 22.07 14.79 -22.74
N GLU A 4 21.70 15.97 -22.24
CA GLU A 4 21.91 16.35 -20.84
C GLU A 4 20.85 15.72 -19.91
N ASN A 5 19.61 15.63 -20.37
CA ASN A 5 18.55 14.92 -19.65
C ASN A 5 18.91 13.42 -19.54
N ASP A 6 19.36 12.84 -20.64
CA ASP A 6 19.78 11.44 -20.74
C ASP A 6 20.93 11.07 -19.80
N SER A 7 21.88 11.97 -19.60
CA SER A 7 23.03 11.74 -18.71
C SER A 7 22.64 11.84 -17.24
N ARG A 8 21.78 12.80 -16.87
CA ARG A 8 21.18 12.89 -15.52
C ARG A 8 20.27 11.71 -15.21
N ALA A 9 19.51 11.25 -16.21
CA ALA A 9 18.65 10.08 -16.12
C ALA A 9 19.47 8.83 -15.79
N ARG A 10 20.54 8.55 -16.56
CA ARG A 10 21.45 7.42 -16.30
C ARG A 10 22.09 7.48 -14.91
N ALA A 11 22.55 8.65 -14.48
CA ALA A 11 23.21 8.82 -13.18
C ALA A 11 22.28 8.49 -12.00
N SER A 12 20.99 8.84 -12.09
CA SER A 12 20.02 8.58 -11.02
C SER A 12 19.36 7.20 -11.10
N LEU A 13 19.13 6.67 -12.32
CA LEU A 13 18.40 5.44 -12.58
C LEU A 13 18.95 4.23 -11.81
N GLY A 14 20.26 3.98 -11.87
CA GLY A 14 20.85 2.80 -11.24
C GLY A 14 20.57 2.73 -9.73
N SER A 15 20.72 3.86 -9.03
CA SER A 15 20.45 3.93 -7.59
C SER A 15 18.97 3.77 -7.24
N ARG A 16 18.06 4.33 -8.05
CA ARG A 16 16.61 4.23 -7.83
C ARG A 16 16.10 2.82 -8.12
N LEU A 17 16.55 2.22 -9.21
CA LEU A 17 16.17 0.86 -9.59
C LEU A 17 16.67 -0.16 -8.57
N ALA A 18 17.91 -0.02 -8.08
CA ALA A 18 18.43 -0.89 -7.01
C ALA A 18 17.58 -0.78 -5.72
N ARG A 19 17.18 0.44 -5.35
CA ARG A 19 16.29 0.67 -4.20
C ARG A 19 14.91 0.05 -4.43
N LEU A 20 14.31 0.24 -5.61
CA LEU A 20 13.01 -0.33 -5.98
C LEU A 20 13.05 -1.86 -5.90
N ASN A 21 14.06 -2.50 -6.50
CA ASN A 21 14.21 -3.96 -6.47
C ASN A 21 14.33 -4.48 -5.02
N SER A 22 15.10 -3.77 -4.18
CA SER A 22 15.22 -4.12 -2.76
C SER A 22 13.88 -4.00 -2.02
N GLN A 23 13.07 -2.99 -2.34
CA GLN A 23 11.73 -2.83 -1.76
C GLN A 23 10.78 -3.93 -2.22
N VAL A 24 10.76 -4.27 -3.52
CA VAL A 24 9.94 -5.37 -4.06
C VAL A 24 10.30 -6.68 -3.37
N GLU A 25 11.58 -6.98 -3.20
CA GLU A 25 12.04 -8.19 -2.51
C GLU A 25 11.64 -8.20 -1.02
N SER A 26 11.82 -7.07 -0.33
CA SER A 26 11.42 -6.92 1.07
C SER A 26 9.91 -7.15 1.28
N VAL A 27 9.07 -6.51 0.46
CA VAL A 27 7.61 -6.66 0.53
C VAL A 27 7.21 -8.09 0.14
N THR A 28 7.87 -8.69 -0.86
CA THR A 28 7.66 -10.11 -1.20
C THR A 28 7.92 -11.01 0.01
N SER A 29 9.06 -10.83 0.68
CA SER A 29 9.43 -11.59 1.88
C SER A 29 8.43 -11.39 3.03
N TYR A 30 7.92 -10.17 3.19
CA TYR A 30 6.89 -9.88 4.20
C TYR A 30 5.59 -10.63 3.88
N ILE A 31 5.09 -10.52 2.65
CA ILE A 31 3.85 -11.20 2.23
C ILE A 31 3.97 -12.72 2.33
N THR A 32 5.11 -13.30 1.98
CA THR A 32 5.32 -14.76 2.09
C THR A 32 5.33 -15.21 3.55
N THR A 33 5.96 -14.44 4.44
CA THR A 33 5.96 -14.70 5.89
C THR A 33 4.55 -14.69 6.48
N TYR A 34 3.72 -13.74 6.04
CA TYR A 34 2.35 -13.55 6.54
C TYR A 34 1.27 -13.96 5.53
N ARG A 35 1.53 -15.01 4.72
CA ARG A 35 0.66 -15.42 3.60
C ARG A 35 -0.80 -15.71 3.97
N GLY A 36 -1.09 -16.01 5.24
CA GLY A 36 -2.44 -16.28 5.73
C GLY A 36 -3.20 -15.02 6.15
N ALA A 37 -2.48 -13.96 6.52
CA ALA A 37 -3.05 -12.68 6.92
C ALA A 37 -3.18 -11.71 5.73
N VAL A 38 -2.18 -11.70 4.83
CA VAL A 38 -2.15 -10.74 3.71
C VAL A 38 -3.10 -11.14 2.58
N GLY A 39 -3.99 -10.20 2.23
CA GLY A 39 -5.04 -10.36 1.24
C GLY A 39 -4.61 -10.16 -0.22
N PRO A 40 -5.53 -10.37 -1.17
CA PRO A 40 -5.26 -10.30 -2.61
C PRO A 40 -4.79 -8.92 -3.09
N SER A 41 -5.34 -7.83 -2.54
CA SER A 41 -5.04 -6.46 -2.99
C SER A 41 -3.55 -6.11 -2.86
N ALA A 42 -2.92 -6.46 -1.72
CA ALA A 42 -1.50 -6.26 -1.51
C ALA A 42 -0.65 -7.05 -2.53
N ARG A 43 -1.08 -8.27 -2.87
CA ARG A 43 -0.39 -9.13 -3.84
C ARG A 43 -0.52 -8.60 -5.26
N THR A 44 -1.69 -8.11 -5.64
CA THR A 44 -1.91 -7.49 -6.95
C THR A 44 -1.04 -6.25 -7.11
N ALA A 45 -1.03 -5.35 -6.13
CA ALA A 45 -0.19 -4.16 -6.16
C ALA A 45 1.31 -4.53 -6.26
N LEU A 46 1.76 -5.54 -5.51
CA LEU A 46 3.14 -6.04 -5.59
C LEU A 46 3.47 -6.63 -6.97
N SER A 47 2.53 -7.37 -7.57
CA SER A 47 2.70 -7.97 -8.90
C SER A 47 2.87 -6.90 -9.98
N GLU A 48 2.06 -5.82 -9.94
CA GLU A 48 2.21 -4.71 -10.87
C GLU A 48 3.52 -3.94 -10.63
N ALA A 49 3.91 -3.71 -9.37
CA ALA A 49 5.20 -3.09 -9.05
C ALA A 49 6.38 -3.91 -9.60
N ALA A 50 6.34 -5.25 -9.43
CA ALA A 50 7.37 -6.16 -9.93
C ALA A 50 7.43 -6.19 -11.47
N ARG A 51 6.28 -6.08 -12.14
CA ARG A 51 6.21 -5.96 -13.59
C ARG A 51 6.92 -4.71 -14.10
N HIS A 52 6.64 -3.55 -13.50
CA HIS A 52 7.32 -2.29 -13.83
C HIS A 52 8.82 -2.34 -13.52
N ALA A 53 9.23 -2.94 -12.38
CA ALA A 53 10.66 -3.12 -12.06
C ALA A 53 11.39 -3.99 -13.09
N THR A 54 10.73 -5.04 -13.60
CA THR A 54 11.25 -5.90 -14.66
C THR A 54 11.36 -5.16 -15.99
N ALA A 55 10.35 -4.35 -16.34
CA ALA A 55 10.37 -3.51 -17.54
C ALA A 55 11.51 -2.48 -17.48
N ALA A 56 11.67 -1.79 -16.35
CA ALA A 56 12.76 -0.86 -16.10
C ALA A 56 14.13 -1.52 -16.28
N THR A 57 14.33 -2.71 -15.69
CA THR A 57 15.58 -3.47 -15.78
C THR A 57 15.89 -3.88 -17.22
N THR A 58 14.86 -4.22 -18.01
CA THR A 58 15.01 -4.64 -19.40
C THR A 58 15.47 -3.49 -20.29
N VAL A 59 14.94 -2.28 -20.07
CA VAL A 59 15.19 -1.12 -20.93
C VAL A 59 16.29 -0.19 -20.43
N GLN A 60 16.81 -0.38 -19.20
CA GLN A 60 17.77 0.54 -18.56
C GLN A 60 19.02 0.89 -19.39
N THR A 61 19.49 -0.04 -20.22
CA THR A 61 20.70 0.16 -21.03
C THR A 61 20.41 0.78 -22.39
N THR A 62 19.21 0.57 -22.93
CA THR A 62 18.79 1.02 -24.26
C THR A 62 18.06 2.35 -24.22
N ASP A 63 17.19 2.54 -23.22
CA ASP A 63 16.40 3.74 -22.99
C ASP A 63 16.27 4.05 -21.49
N PRO A 64 17.21 4.83 -20.93
CA PRO A 64 17.21 5.20 -19.52
C PRO A 64 16.03 6.09 -19.11
N VAL A 65 15.46 6.85 -20.06
CA VAL A 65 14.32 7.74 -19.79
C VAL A 65 13.06 6.89 -19.64
N ALA A 66 12.84 5.92 -20.53
CA ALA A 66 11.77 4.94 -20.38
C ALA A 66 11.93 4.13 -19.09
N ALA A 67 13.15 3.69 -18.78
CA ALA A 67 13.41 2.95 -17.54
C ALA A 67 13.09 3.76 -16.28
N LEU A 68 13.39 5.07 -16.27
CA LEU A 68 12.99 5.95 -15.16
C LEU A 68 11.48 6.12 -15.04
N ALA A 69 10.75 6.15 -16.16
CA ALA A 69 9.30 6.21 -16.14
C ALA A 69 8.69 4.94 -15.51
N GLU A 70 9.23 3.76 -15.87
CA GLU A 70 8.85 2.48 -15.27
C GLU A 70 9.14 2.44 -13.76
N VAL A 71 10.32 2.92 -13.32
CA VAL A 71 10.65 3.04 -11.90
C VAL A 71 9.67 3.97 -11.17
N ALA A 72 9.34 5.12 -11.76
CA ALA A 72 8.39 6.07 -11.17
C ALA A 72 6.96 5.49 -11.08
N ALA A 73 6.56 4.62 -12.01
CA ALA A 73 5.29 3.91 -11.96
C ALA A 73 5.27 2.83 -10.87
N ALA A 74 6.40 2.15 -10.63
CA ALA A 74 6.51 1.08 -9.64
C ALA A 74 6.55 1.58 -8.18
N GLU A 75 7.20 2.72 -7.93
CA GLU A 75 7.38 3.29 -6.58
C GLU A 75 6.06 3.44 -5.76
N PRO A 76 4.96 4.01 -6.29
CA PRO A 76 3.71 4.08 -5.54
C PRO A 76 3.05 2.71 -5.34
N LEU A 77 3.22 1.78 -6.28
CA LEU A 77 2.63 0.44 -6.21
C LEU A 77 3.29 -0.40 -5.11
N VAL A 78 4.63 -0.36 -4.98
CA VAL A 78 5.34 -1.08 -3.91
C VAL A 78 5.02 -0.50 -2.54
N ALA A 79 4.89 0.84 -2.43
CA ALA A 79 4.46 1.50 -1.21
C ALA A 79 3.03 1.11 -0.81
N GLN A 80 2.12 1.04 -1.80
CA GLN A 80 0.74 0.58 -1.58
C GLN A 80 0.71 -0.88 -1.12
N ALA A 81 1.47 -1.77 -1.77
CA ALA A 81 1.54 -3.18 -1.41
C ALA A 81 2.01 -3.36 0.04
N GLN A 82 3.03 -2.61 0.46
CA GLN A 82 3.51 -2.62 1.84
C GLN A 82 2.43 -2.16 2.83
N ALA A 83 1.79 -1.01 2.58
CA ALA A 83 0.78 -0.47 3.48
C ALA A 83 -0.43 -1.41 3.63
N LEU A 84 -0.88 -2.03 2.54
CA LEU A 84 -1.95 -3.03 2.55
C LEU A 84 -1.54 -4.27 3.34
N ALA A 85 -0.34 -4.81 3.08
CA ALA A 85 0.16 -5.99 3.78
C ALA A 85 0.30 -5.76 5.29
N GLU A 86 0.78 -4.59 5.71
CA GLU A 86 0.88 -4.23 7.13
C GLU A 86 -0.49 -4.05 7.79
N ALA A 87 -1.46 -3.46 7.08
CA ALA A 87 -2.83 -3.31 7.58
C ALA A 87 -3.51 -4.68 7.77
N ASP A 88 -3.35 -5.59 6.81
CA ASP A 88 -3.90 -6.94 6.85
C ASP A 88 -3.33 -7.76 8.01
N VAL A 89 -2.01 -7.69 8.24
CA VAL A 89 -1.36 -8.38 9.37
C VAL A 89 -1.82 -7.82 10.71
N ARG A 90 -1.92 -6.49 10.85
CA ARG A 90 -2.46 -5.86 12.06
C ARG A 90 -3.91 -6.26 12.32
N GLY A 91 -4.75 -6.28 11.29
CA GLY A 91 -6.13 -6.73 11.38
C GLY A 91 -6.24 -8.20 11.80
N SER A 92 -5.44 -9.07 11.18
CA SER A 92 -5.42 -10.51 11.51
C SER A 92 -4.96 -10.78 12.95
N SER A 93 -3.96 -10.05 13.44
CA SER A 93 -3.51 -10.16 14.84
C SER A 93 -4.56 -9.74 15.87
N SER A 94 -5.47 -8.83 15.49
CA SER A 94 -6.58 -8.39 16.35
C SER A 94 -7.68 -9.45 16.46
N SER A 95 -7.87 -10.27 15.41
CA SER A 95 -8.77 -11.43 15.44
C SER A 95 -8.19 -12.63 16.20
N TRP A 96 -6.86 -12.73 16.31
CA TRP A 96 -6.12 -13.74 17.09
C TRP A 96 -5.77 -13.22 18.50
N SER A 97 -6.66 -12.50 19.19
CA SER A 97 -6.47 -12.25 20.62
C SER A 97 -7.12 -13.41 21.41
N PRO A 98 -6.37 -14.26 22.15
CA PRO A 98 -6.93 -15.36 22.93
C PRO A 98 -7.73 -14.92 24.17
N ASN A 99 -7.97 -13.61 24.33
CA ASN A 99 -8.59 -13.01 25.50
C ASN A 99 -10.08 -12.67 25.30
N SER A 100 -10.75 -13.33 24.37
CA SER A 100 -12.23 -13.30 24.25
C SER A 100 -12.89 -14.57 24.79
N GLY A 101 -12.21 -15.28 25.68
CA GLY A 101 -12.88 -16.09 26.68
C GLY A 101 -13.66 -15.18 27.62
N GLU A 102 -14.98 -15.28 27.57
CA GLU A 102 -15.88 -15.00 28.69
C GLU A 102 -15.94 -13.53 29.18
N ARG A 103 -16.78 -12.70 28.55
CA ARG A 103 -17.50 -11.65 29.29
C ARG A 103 -18.96 -11.61 28.87
N TYR A 104 -19.73 -12.51 29.44
CA TYR A 104 -21.11 -12.20 29.79
C TYR A 104 -21.05 -11.08 30.84
N SER A 105 -21.27 -9.83 30.46
CA SER A 105 -21.38 -8.73 31.42
C SER A 105 -22.56 -7.84 31.06
N TYR A 106 -23.69 -8.20 31.64
CA TYR A 106 -24.73 -7.27 32.02
C TYR A 106 -24.13 -6.23 32.98
N SER A 107 -24.21 -4.95 32.63
CA SER A 107 -24.24 -3.75 33.51
C SER A 107 -23.56 -2.59 32.76
N ARG A 108 -24.31 -1.57 32.32
CA ARG A 108 -24.60 -0.36 33.09
C ARG A 108 -23.35 0.30 33.70
N ASP A 109 -23.04 1.44 33.08
CA ASP A 109 -22.66 2.71 33.69
C ASP A 109 -21.23 2.96 34.22
N TYR A 110 -20.78 4.19 33.94
CA TYR A 110 -19.62 4.93 34.42
C TYR A 110 -18.18 4.40 34.18
N GLY A 111 -17.53 5.05 33.21
CA GLY A 111 -16.20 5.68 33.29
C GLY A 111 -15.07 4.96 34.02
N ARG A 112 -14.02 4.59 33.27
CA ARG A 112 -12.60 4.98 33.47
C ARG A 112 -11.64 3.95 32.84
N SER A 113 -10.73 4.49 32.01
CA SER A 113 -9.41 3.94 31.63
C SER A 113 -9.33 2.50 31.11
N GLY A 114 -9.18 2.36 29.80
CA GLY A 114 -8.73 1.11 29.21
C GLY A 114 -8.46 1.20 27.71
N GLY A 115 -7.21 1.48 27.36
CA GLY A 115 -6.53 1.02 26.14
C GLY A 115 -7.27 1.07 24.81
N GLY A 116 -7.06 2.15 24.06
CA GLY A 116 -7.45 2.25 22.66
C GLY A 116 -7.09 3.63 22.14
N LEU A 117 -5.86 3.80 21.67
CA LEU A 117 -5.52 4.98 20.87
C LEU A 117 -6.13 4.77 19.49
N ASP A 118 -7.39 5.17 19.38
CA ASP A 118 -8.15 5.23 18.14
C ASP A 118 -7.45 6.18 17.17
N LEU A 119 -6.94 5.65 16.06
CA LEU A 119 -6.48 6.45 14.91
C LEU A 119 -7.63 7.29 14.31
N GLY A 120 -8.89 6.95 14.63
CA GLY A 120 -10.08 7.76 14.31
C GLY A 120 -10.34 8.92 15.29
N SER A 121 -9.78 8.87 16.50
CA SER A 121 -9.97 9.91 17.53
C SER A 121 -8.89 11.01 17.49
N LEU A 122 -7.75 10.73 16.87
CA LEU A 122 -6.69 11.72 16.59
C LEU A 122 -7.07 12.69 15.46
N LEU A 123 -8.12 12.39 14.69
CA LEU A 123 -8.68 13.34 13.72
C LEU A 123 -9.66 14.35 14.36
N LEU A 124 -10.19 14.09 15.57
CA LEU A 124 -11.17 14.97 16.24
C LEU A 124 -10.63 15.68 17.50
N GLY A 125 -9.45 15.34 18.00
CA GLY A 125 -8.88 15.93 19.22
C GLY A 125 -8.01 17.19 19.01
N GLY A 126 -7.96 17.72 17.79
CA GLY A 126 -6.98 18.73 17.37
C GLY A 126 -7.32 20.19 17.67
N LEU A 127 -8.32 20.48 18.50
CA LEU A 127 -8.59 21.85 18.94
C LEU A 127 -8.88 21.86 20.43
N LEU A 128 -7.93 22.47 21.16
CA LEU A 128 -8.20 23.25 22.37
C LEU A 128 -8.30 22.44 23.68
N LEU A 129 -7.17 22.06 24.27
CA LEU A 129 -6.63 22.73 25.48
C LEU A 129 -5.43 21.95 26.06
N GLY A 130 -4.25 22.57 25.99
CA GLY A 130 -3.23 22.61 27.03
C GLY A 130 -2.76 21.31 27.70
N GLY A 131 -1.52 20.91 27.41
CA GLY A 131 -0.70 20.30 28.45
C GLY A 131 0.34 19.30 27.98
N GLY A 132 1.52 19.81 27.63
CA GLY A 132 2.80 19.22 28.00
C GLY A 132 3.19 17.86 27.37
N HIS A 133 4.41 17.85 26.83
CA HIS A 133 5.51 16.94 27.16
C HIS A 133 6.31 16.59 25.90
N ASN A 134 7.45 17.27 25.83
CA ASN A 134 8.64 16.94 25.07
C ASN A 134 8.98 15.45 25.16
N TYR A 135 9.24 14.79 24.04
CA TYR A 135 10.56 14.34 23.54
C TYR A 135 10.28 13.68 22.17
N GLY A 136 10.76 14.24 21.05
CA GLY A 136 12.12 14.04 20.56
C GLY A 136 12.09 13.00 19.42
N GLY A 137 12.20 13.46 18.17
CA GLY A 137 12.54 12.58 17.04
C GLY A 137 11.76 12.84 15.75
N TRP A 138 12.43 13.51 14.82
CA TRP A 138 12.26 13.42 13.36
C TRP A 138 10.87 13.75 12.80
N SER A 139 10.70 15.03 12.45
CA SER A 139 10.41 15.46 11.07
C SER A 139 9.61 16.76 11.11
N SER A 140 10.36 17.83 10.93
CA SER A 140 9.89 19.12 10.44
C SER A 140 10.17 19.10 8.92
N HIS A 141 9.39 19.60 7.98
CA HIS A 141 8.46 20.72 7.94
C HIS A 141 7.45 20.46 6.79
N HIS A 142 6.18 20.86 6.91
CA HIS A 142 5.56 22.04 6.24
C HIS A 142 5.91 22.15 4.74
N HIS A 143 4.99 22.34 3.80
CA HIS A 143 4.01 23.42 3.72
C HIS A 143 3.15 23.21 2.45
N ASP A 144 1.99 23.87 2.44
CA ASP A 144 1.21 24.33 1.28
C ASP A 144 0.42 23.33 0.43
N SER A 145 -0.83 23.21 0.88
CA SER A 145 -1.99 23.11 -0.01
C SER A 145 -2.07 24.34 -0.92
N ASP A 146 -2.16 24.10 -2.22
CA ASP A 146 -2.85 24.98 -3.18
C ASP A 146 -3.27 24.14 -4.39
N TRP A 147 -4.52 23.67 -4.36
CA TRP A 147 -5.40 23.16 -5.43
C TRP A 147 -6.32 22.11 -4.80
N GLY A 148 -7.63 22.30 -4.69
CA GLY A 148 -8.50 22.80 -5.74
C GLY A 148 -8.94 21.63 -6.62
N GLY A 149 -9.97 20.90 -6.18
CA GLY A 149 -10.86 20.14 -7.06
C GLY A 149 -10.39 18.76 -7.56
N GLY A 150 -11.36 17.84 -7.66
CA GLY A 150 -11.25 16.54 -8.34
C GLY A 150 -10.87 15.41 -7.37
N GLY A 151 -11.71 14.41 -7.07
CA GLY A 151 -12.55 13.67 -8.00
C GLY A 151 -11.74 12.53 -8.62
N GLY A 152 -11.90 11.31 -8.08
CA GLY A 152 -11.65 10.00 -8.70
C GLY A 152 -10.38 9.80 -9.55
N PHE A 153 -9.41 9.05 -9.01
CA PHE A 153 -8.33 8.44 -9.81
C PHE A 153 -8.57 6.96 -10.14
N PHE A 154 -9.81 6.48 -9.97
CA PHE A 154 -10.28 5.21 -10.53
C PHE A 154 -11.63 5.41 -11.22
N SER A 155 -11.63 6.10 -12.35
CA SER A 155 -12.74 6.09 -13.30
C SER A 155 -12.16 5.97 -14.71
N GLY A 156 -12.40 4.80 -15.33
CA GLY A 156 -11.97 4.40 -16.67
C GLY A 156 -10.91 3.30 -16.61
N GLY A 157 -11.14 2.06 -17.02
CA GLY A 157 -12.26 1.40 -17.70
C GLY A 157 -11.84 -0.06 -17.89
N GLY A 158 -12.78 -1.00 -17.79
CA GLY A 158 -12.48 -2.43 -17.81
C GLY A 158 -13.64 -3.28 -17.32
N ASP A 159 -14.75 -3.17 -18.03
CA ASP A 159 -15.86 -4.10 -18.15
C ASP A 159 -15.48 -5.59 -17.98
N PHE A 160 -15.90 -6.19 -16.87
CA PHE A 160 -16.12 -7.63 -16.77
C PHE A 160 -17.44 -7.91 -16.06
N SER A 161 -18.55 -7.41 -16.61
CA SER A 161 -19.89 -7.87 -16.26
C SER A 161 -20.88 -7.46 -17.34
N GLY A 162 -21.02 -8.31 -18.34
CA GLY A 162 -22.02 -8.11 -19.40
C GLY A 162 -21.98 -9.16 -20.51
N GLY A 163 -22.53 -10.35 -20.23
CA GLY A 163 -23.29 -11.09 -21.24
C GLY A 163 -22.67 -12.37 -21.81
N GLY A 164 -23.34 -13.49 -21.52
CA GLY A 164 -23.65 -14.52 -22.53
C GLY A 164 -22.57 -15.55 -22.84
N GLY A 165 -22.68 -16.73 -22.24
CA GLY A 165 -21.90 -17.91 -22.64
C GLY A 165 -22.35 -19.14 -21.86
N GLY A 166 -23.52 -19.67 -22.21
CA GLY A 166 -23.98 -20.95 -21.71
C GLY A 166 -23.21 -22.08 -22.40
N PHE A 167 -22.39 -22.80 -21.65
CA PHE A 167 -21.95 -24.16 -21.99
C PHE A 167 -21.59 -24.88 -20.69
N PHE A 168 -22.63 -25.41 -20.04
CA PHE A 168 -22.50 -26.63 -19.25
C PHE A 168 -23.22 -27.70 -20.08
N ASP A 169 -22.53 -28.18 -21.11
CA ASP A 169 -22.80 -29.50 -21.65
C ASP A 169 -22.03 -30.48 -20.77
N GLY A 170 -22.77 -31.10 -19.86
CA GLY A 170 -22.27 -32.02 -18.84
C GLY A 170 -23.34 -33.07 -18.62
N GLY A 171 -23.49 -33.95 -19.62
CA GLY A 171 -24.51 -34.99 -19.66
C GLY A 171 -24.09 -36.23 -20.44
N GLY A 172 -23.26 -37.07 -19.81
CA GLY A 172 -23.40 -38.53 -19.87
C GLY A 172 -22.59 -39.31 -20.92
N ASP A 173 -21.50 -39.91 -20.46
CA ASP A 173 -20.95 -41.17 -20.99
C ASP A 173 -19.97 -41.82 -20.02
N PHE A 174 -20.49 -42.65 -19.09
CA PHE A 174 -19.88 -43.90 -18.60
C PHE A 174 -20.90 -44.72 -17.81
#